data_AF-A0AB39YD01-F1
#
_entry.id   AF-A0AB39YD01-F1
#
_cell.length_a   1.000
_cell.length_b   1.000
_cell.length_c   1.000
_cell.angle_alpha   90.00
_cell.angle_beta   90.00
_cell.angle_gamma   90.00
#
_symmetry.space_group_name_H-M   'P 1'
#
loop_
_entity.id
_entity.type
_entity.pdbx_description
1 polymer ?
#
loop_
_entity_poly.entity_id
_entity_poly.type
_entity_poly.pdbx_seq_one_letter_code
_entity_poly.pdbx_strand_id
1 'polypeptide(L)'
;MATASAAVSDPVAEGSMSEKDFALAKAKETGQPYELTSARTESSDTWAPPTGKWSVNRHGTTVRILRASVWLPTDATLQFAPDGRVTPKASAVSVTFSGGGTGALLTGVRDGRTLSLTWPEALPKPALAGTSPPRRVSPKCWSVVVGDE
;
A
#
# COMPACT_ATOMS: atom_id res chain seq x y z
N MET A 1 -28.47 32.30 -25.46
CA MET A 1 -28.32 32.21 -23.99
C MET A 1 -27.32 31.10 -23.71
N ALA A 2 -26.14 31.43 -23.20
CA ALA A 2 -25.12 30.44 -22.84
C ALA A 2 -25.05 30.38 -21.32
N THR A 3 -25.40 29.24 -20.74
CA THR A 3 -25.26 28.95 -19.32
C THR A 3 -23.78 28.78 -19.00
N ALA A 4 -23.24 29.69 -18.20
CA ALA A 4 -21.91 29.58 -17.63
C ALA A 4 -21.89 28.41 -16.63
N SER A 5 -21.00 27.43 -16.88
CA SER A 5 -20.65 26.41 -15.89
C SER A 5 -19.88 27.11 -14.78
N ALA A 6 -20.48 27.31 -13.61
CA ALA A 6 -19.78 27.78 -12.44
C ALA A 6 -18.68 26.77 -12.12
N ALA A 7 -17.42 27.21 -12.21
CA ALA A 7 -16.30 26.45 -11.69
C ALA A 7 -16.53 26.29 -10.19
N VAL A 8 -16.73 25.06 -9.73
CA VAL A 8 -16.68 24.74 -8.31
C VAL A 8 -15.23 24.87 -7.88
N SER A 9 -14.87 26.09 -7.49
CA SER A 9 -13.64 26.40 -6.78
C SER A 9 -13.52 25.51 -5.55
N ASP A 10 -12.43 24.75 -5.46
CA ASP A 10 -12.07 24.02 -4.25
C ASP A 10 -11.38 25.02 -3.29
N PRO A 11 -12.05 25.45 -2.20
CA PRO A 11 -11.53 26.49 -1.32
C PRO A 11 -10.23 26.07 -0.61
N VAL A 12 -9.94 24.76 -0.56
CA VAL A 12 -8.66 24.23 -0.06
C VAL A 12 -7.56 24.45 -1.10
N ALA A 13 -7.82 24.14 -2.37
CA ALA A 13 -6.84 24.31 -3.45
C ALA A 13 -6.49 25.79 -3.68
N GLU A 14 -7.44 26.69 -3.43
CA GLU A 14 -7.26 28.15 -3.52
C GLU A 14 -6.63 28.76 -2.27
N GLY A 15 -6.40 27.97 -1.21
CA GLY A 15 -5.82 28.44 0.05
C GLY A 15 -6.74 29.35 0.88
N SER A 16 -8.01 29.49 0.51
CA SER A 16 -8.99 30.29 1.23
C SER A 16 -9.47 29.62 2.53
N MET A 17 -9.27 28.31 2.67
CA MET A 17 -9.70 27.53 3.83
C MET A 17 -8.69 26.43 4.14
N SER A 18 -8.49 26.09 5.42
CA SER A 18 -7.69 24.93 5.78
C SER A 18 -8.45 23.64 5.47
N GLU A 19 -7.73 22.56 5.16
CA GLU A 19 -8.32 21.23 4.92
C GLU A 19 -9.13 20.73 6.13
N LYS A 20 -8.71 21.11 7.34
CA LYS A 20 -9.41 20.76 8.59
C LYS A 20 -10.74 21.46 8.70
N ASP A 21 -10.78 22.76 8.40
CA ASP A 21 -12.01 23.54 8.45
C ASP A 21 -12.97 23.06 7.35
N PHE A 22 -12.43 22.78 6.16
CA PHE A 22 -13.20 22.25 5.04
C PHE A 22 -13.84 20.89 5.39
N ALA A 23 -13.07 19.97 5.98
CA ALA A 23 -13.58 18.67 6.42
C ALA A 23 -14.70 18.80 7.45
N LEU A 24 -14.57 19.71 8.43
CA LEU A 24 -15.62 19.97 9.42
C LEU A 24 -16.86 20.61 8.79
N ALA A 25 -16.70 21.55 7.87
CA ALA A 25 -17.81 22.17 7.16
C ALA A 25 -18.58 21.13 6.33
N LYS A 26 -17.86 20.28 5.58
CA LYS A 26 -18.44 19.18 4.79
C LYS A 26 -19.14 18.13 5.65
N ALA A 27 -18.57 17.79 6.80
CA ALA A 27 -19.20 16.85 7.72
C ALA A 27 -20.51 17.39 8.30
N LYS A 28 -20.58 18.69 8.61
CA LYS A 28 -21.80 19.36 9.07
C LYS A 28 -22.83 19.49 7.95
N GLU A 29 -22.40 19.83 6.74
CA GLU A 29 -23.25 19.97 5.56
C GLU A 29 -23.91 18.65 5.17
N THR A 30 -23.14 17.56 5.15
CA THR A 30 -23.62 16.24 4.72
C THR A 30 -24.24 15.42 5.86
N GLY A 31 -24.00 15.79 7.11
CA GLY A 31 -24.38 14.99 8.27
C GLY A 31 -23.62 13.66 8.38
N GLN A 32 -22.54 13.47 7.60
CA GLN A 32 -21.71 12.27 7.59
C GLN A 32 -20.27 12.59 7.96
N PRO A 33 -19.50 11.63 8.51
CA PRO A 33 -18.06 11.83 8.71
C PRO A 33 -17.34 12.11 7.39
N TYR A 34 -16.49 13.13 7.38
CA TYR A 34 -15.63 13.48 6.25
C TYR A 34 -14.17 13.17 6.57
N GLU A 35 -13.44 12.54 5.64
CA GLU A 35 -12.04 12.18 5.88
C GLU A 35 -11.09 13.36 5.62
N LEU A 36 -10.13 13.56 6.52
CA LEU A 36 -9.00 14.45 6.32
C LEU A 36 -7.86 13.70 5.64
N THR A 37 -7.86 13.71 4.31
CA THR A 37 -6.88 12.97 3.49
C THR A 37 -5.44 13.44 3.66
N SER A 38 -5.21 14.69 4.10
CA SER A 38 -3.86 15.20 4.35
C SER A 38 -3.23 14.69 5.64
N ALA A 39 -4.04 14.26 6.60
CA ALA A 39 -3.60 13.60 7.82
C ALA A 39 -3.54 12.07 7.68
N ARG A 40 -3.75 11.55 6.46
CA ARG A 40 -3.70 10.13 6.15
C ARG A 40 -2.26 9.62 6.16
N THR A 41 -2.05 8.45 6.76
CA THR A 41 -0.76 7.74 6.75
C THR A 41 -0.94 6.31 6.25
N GLU A 42 0.16 5.56 6.18
CA GLU A 42 0.18 4.13 5.83
C GLU A 42 -0.71 3.24 6.74
N SER A 43 -0.93 3.69 7.98
CA SER A 43 -1.65 2.95 9.00
C SER A 43 -2.64 3.81 9.80
N SER A 44 -3.01 5.00 9.31
CA SER A 44 -4.03 5.82 9.99
C SER A 44 -4.92 6.63 9.07
N ASP A 45 -6.17 6.76 9.50
CA ASP A 45 -7.21 7.60 8.90
C ASP A 45 -7.69 8.62 9.92
N THR A 46 -7.87 9.87 9.52
CA THR A 46 -8.43 10.91 10.37
C THR A 46 -9.76 11.37 9.80
N TRP A 47 -10.80 11.37 10.63
CA TRP A 47 -12.17 11.69 10.24
C TRP A 47 -12.71 12.85 11.06
N ALA A 48 -13.42 13.76 10.40
CA ALA A 48 -14.22 14.83 10.97
C ALA A 48 -15.69 14.37 11.03
N PRO A 49 -16.23 14.01 12.20
CA PRO A 49 -17.65 13.74 12.37
C PRO A 49 -18.46 15.04 12.42
N PRO A 50 -19.78 14.98 12.16
CA PRO A 50 -20.66 16.16 12.25
C PRO A 50 -20.72 16.77 13.66
N THR A 51 -20.44 15.97 14.70
CA THR A 51 -20.39 16.39 16.10
C THR A 51 -19.20 17.29 16.43
N GLY A 52 -18.21 17.39 15.54
CA GLY A 52 -17.04 18.26 15.68
C GLY A 52 -15.87 17.68 16.48
N LYS A 53 -15.96 16.44 17.00
CA LYS A 53 -14.84 15.75 17.65
C LYS A 53 -14.10 14.87 16.66
N TRP A 54 -12.81 15.13 16.42
CA TRP A 54 -11.99 14.32 15.53
C TRP A 54 -11.91 12.85 15.96
N SER A 55 -11.97 11.95 14.99
CA SER A 55 -11.74 10.52 15.17
C SER A 55 -10.50 10.09 14.39
N VAL A 56 -9.62 9.31 15.01
CA VAL A 56 -8.45 8.74 14.35
C VAL A 56 -8.56 7.23 14.41
N ASN A 57 -8.64 6.59 13.25
CA ASN A 57 -8.51 5.15 13.15
C ASN A 57 -7.05 4.79 12.94
N ARG A 58 -6.52 3.87 13.73
CA ARG A 58 -5.14 3.39 13.63
C ARG A 58 -5.15 1.88 13.43
N HIS A 59 -4.48 1.45 12.38
CA HIS A 59 -4.33 0.05 12.00
C HIS A 59 -3.08 -0.53 12.66
N GLY A 60 -3.14 -1.80 13.07
CA GLY A 60 -1.99 -2.51 13.64
C GLY A 60 -0.90 -2.83 12.62
N THR A 61 -1.25 -2.85 11.33
CA THR A 61 -0.35 -3.07 10.20
C THR A 61 -0.52 -1.97 9.15
N THR A 62 0.41 -1.94 8.18
CA THR A 62 0.31 -1.04 7.02
C THR A 62 -0.77 -1.56 6.07
N VAL A 63 -1.84 -0.78 5.91
CA VAL A 63 -2.99 -1.13 5.04
C VAL A 63 -2.91 -0.46 3.67
N ARG A 64 -2.02 0.52 3.52
CA ARG A 64 -1.80 1.26 2.27
C ARG A 64 -0.38 1.78 2.17
N ILE A 65 0.07 1.99 0.95
CA ILE A 65 1.38 2.54 0.63
C ILE A 65 1.26 3.74 -0.29
N LEU A 66 2.18 4.69 -0.17
CA LEU A 66 2.27 5.83 -1.08
C LEU A 66 3.27 5.52 -2.19
N ARG A 67 2.82 5.50 -3.44
CA ARG A 67 3.65 5.27 -4.64
C ARG A 67 3.32 6.32 -5.69
N ALA A 68 4.34 7.03 -6.19
CA ALA A 68 4.16 8.09 -7.19
C ALA A 68 3.03 9.07 -6.83
N SER A 69 2.95 9.48 -5.56
CA SER A 69 1.90 10.36 -5.00
C SER A 69 0.48 9.78 -4.98
N VAL A 70 0.32 8.46 -5.19
CA VAL A 70 -0.97 7.76 -5.12
C VAL A 70 -0.96 6.78 -3.95
N TRP A 71 -2.01 6.84 -3.12
CA TRP A 71 -2.26 5.84 -2.10
C TRP A 71 -2.83 4.58 -2.74
N LEU A 72 -2.14 3.46 -2.54
CA LEU A 72 -2.57 2.14 -3.01
C LEU A 72 -2.80 1.23 -1.81
N PRO A 73 -3.85 0.38 -1.82
CA PRO A 73 -4.00 -0.65 -0.80
C PRO A 73 -2.79 -1.59 -0.83
N THR A 74 -2.42 -2.14 0.33
CA THR A 74 -1.44 -3.22 0.35
C THR A 74 -2.04 -4.47 -0.29
N ASP A 75 -1.26 -5.08 -1.17
CA ASP A 75 -1.55 -6.32 -1.89
C ASP A 75 -0.27 -7.17 -1.94
N ALA A 76 -0.20 -8.15 -1.05
CA ALA A 76 0.91 -9.08 -0.95
C ALA A 76 0.92 -10.15 -2.06
N THR A 77 -0.04 -10.14 -2.99
CA THR A 77 -0.10 -11.10 -4.09
C THR A 77 1.16 -10.99 -4.95
N LEU A 78 1.85 -12.10 -5.12
CA LEU A 78 3.06 -12.19 -5.92
C LEU A 78 2.74 -12.21 -7.41
N GLN A 79 3.59 -11.55 -8.19
CA GLN A 79 3.54 -11.56 -9.65
C GLN A 79 4.96 -11.63 -10.22
N PHE A 80 5.05 -12.09 -11.47
CA PHE A 80 6.29 -11.98 -12.23
C PHE A 80 6.49 -10.55 -12.72
N ALA A 81 7.65 -9.98 -12.44
CA ALA A 81 8.09 -8.72 -12.98
C ALA A 81 8.69 -8.92 -14.40
N PRO A 82 8.79 -7.85 -15.22
CA PRO A 82 9.33 -7.94 -16.58
C PRO A 82 10.78 -8.43 -16.65
N ASP A 83 11.55 -8.26 -15.56
CA ASP A 83 12.94 -8.75 -15.44
C ASP A 83 13.01 -10.25 -15.08
N GLY A 84 11.87 -10.94 -15.00
CA GLY A 84 11.76 -12.36 -14.66
C GLY A 84 11.81 -12.66 -13.16
N ARG A 85 11.95 -11.64 -12.30
CA ARG A 85 11.88 -11.78 -10.85
C ARG A 85 10.44 -11.86 -10.37
N VAL A 86 10.26 -12.20 -9.10
CA VAL A 86 8.94 -12.26 -8.46
C VAL A 86 8.83 -11.14 -7.43
N THR A 87 7.77 -10.34 -7.50
CA THR A 87 7.54 -9.21 -6.60
C THR A 87 6.08 -9.19 -6.13
N PRO A 88 5.77 -8.69 -4.92
CA PRO A 88 4.40 -8.40 -4.53
C PRO A 88 3.84 -7.24 -5.35
N LYS A 89 2.52 -7.21 -5.55
CA LYS A 89 1.82 -6.13 -6.27
C LYS A 89 1.92 -4.78 -5.55
N ALA A 90 1.72 -4.76 -4.24
CA ALA A 90 1.81 -3.56 -3.41
C ALA A 90 2.20 -3.93 -1.97
N SER A 91 3.46 -3.72 -1.59
CA SER A 91 3.94 -4.00 -0.24
C SER A 91 4.62 -2.79 0.38
N ALA A 92 4.46 -2.63 1.70
CA ALA A 92 5.16 -1.63 2.51
C ALA A 92 6.68 -1.85 2.49
N VAL A 93 7.09 -3.12 2.48
CA VAL A 93 8.49 -3.50 2.30
C VAL A 93 8.71 -3.89 0.85
N SER A 94 9.67 -3.25 0.20
CA SER A 94 10.05 -3.59 -1.18
C SER A 94 10.80 -4.92 -1.16
N VAL A 95 10.10 -6.01 -1.45
CA VAL A 95 10.68 -7.36 -1.49
C VAL A 95 10.72 -7.86 -2.93
N THR A 96 11.84 -8.43 -3.33
CA THR A 96 12.05 -9.05 -4.63
C THR A 96 12.60 -10.45 -4.43
N PHE A 97 11.95 -11.44 -5.03
CA PHE A 97 12.37 -12.83 -5.05
C PHE A 97 13.05 -13.14 -6.39
N SER A 98 14.04 -14.04 -6.36
CA SER A 98 14.78 -14.46 -7.55
C SER A 98 13.89 -15.05 -8.64
N GLY A 99 14.23 -14.80 -9.90
CA GLY A 99 13.69 -15.50 -11.07
C GLY A 99 14.34 -16.86 -11.33
N GLY A 100 15.25 -17.31 -10.46
CA GLY A 100 16.11 -18.48 -10.66
C GLY A 100 17.54 -18.08 -11.07
N GLY A 101 18.41 -19.07 -11.26
CA GLY A 101 19.81 -18.88 -11.63
C GLY A 101 20.72 -18.58 -10.44
N THR A 102 21.82 -17.87 -10.65
CA THR A 102 22.87 -17.66 -9.64
C THR A 102 22.70 -16.37 -8.82
N GLY A 103 21.58 -15.67 -8.99
CA GLY A 103 21.29 -14.43 -8.27
C GLY A 103 20.91 -14.66 -6.79
N ALA A 104 20.82 -13.55 -6.04
CA ALA A 104 20.27 -13.59 -4.68
C ALA A 104 18.85 -14.18 -4.69
N LEU A 105 18.56 -15.03 -3.71
CA LEU A 105 17.24 -15.63 -3.48
C LEU A 105 16.19 -14.56 -3.18
N LEU A 106 16.55 -13.61 -2.33
CA LEU A 106 15.67 -12.56 -1.85
C LEU A 106 16.47 -11.26 -1.72
N THR A 107 15.88 -10.16 -2.14
CA THR A 107 16.34 -8.81 -1.82
C THR A 107 15.17 -8.05 -1.22
N GLY A 108 15.34 -7.55 0.00
CA GLY A 108 14.38 -6.69 0.70
C GLY A 108 14.98 -5.32 0.93
N VAL A 109 14.20 -4.26 0.69
CA VAL A 109 14.57 -2.88 0.98
C VAL A 109 13.54 -2.26 1.93
N ARG A 110 14.03 -1.73 3.05
CA ARG A 110 13.25 -0.99 4.05
C ARG A 110 14.08 0.15 4.60
N ASP A 111 13.51 1.36 4.63
CA ASP A 111 14.17 2.56 5.18
C ASP A 111 15.57 2.79 4.59
N GLY A 112 15.73 2.57 3.28
CA GLY A 112 17.01 2.69 2.56
C GLY A 112 18.03 1.58 2.85
N ARG A 113 17.72 0.65 3.77
CA ARG A 113 18.57 -0.50 4.07
C ARG A 113 18.18 -1.67 3.20
N THR A 114 19.20 -2.38 2.70
CA THR A 114 19.02 -3.55 1.83
C THR A 114 19.45 -4.80 2.59
N LEU A 115 18.56 -5.78 2.65
CA LEU A 115 18.85 -7.15 3.08
C LEU A 115 18.87 -8.02 1.82
N SER A 116 19.90 -8.86 1.67
CA SER A 116 19.93 -9.87 0.61
C SER A 116 20.22 -11.24 1.19
N LEU A 117 19.44 -12.23 0.77
CA LEU A 117 19.66 -13.63 1.08
C LEU A 117 20.18 -14.31 -0.18
N THR A 118 21.33 -14.97 -0.08
CA THR A 118 21.95 -15.72 -1.18
C THR A 118 21.67 -17.21 -1.03
N TRP A 119 21.78 -17.92 -2.15
CA TRP A 119 21.67 -19.38 -2.18
C TRP A 119 23.02 -19.98 -2.60
N PRO A 120 23.46 -21.11 -2.02
CA PRO A 120 24.77 -21.68 -2.34
C PRO A 120 24.87 -22.24 -3.77
N GLU A 121 23.75 -22.70 -4.33
CA GLU A 121 23.67 -23.33 -5.64
C GLU A 121 22.84 -22.47 -6.62
N ALA A 122 22.74 -22.90 -7.88
CA ALA A 122 21.83 -22.26 -8.83
C ALA A 122 20.37 -22.48 -8.40
N LEU A 123 19.63 -21.39 -8.27
CA LEU A 123 18.22 -21.40 -7.92
C LEU A 123 17.37 -21.95 -9.08
N PRO A 124 16.40 -22.83 -8.80
CA PRO A 124 15.45 -23.24 -9.82
C PRO A 124 14.49 -22.10 -10.15
N LYS A 125 13.90 -22.15 -11.34
CA LYS A 125 12.91 -21.16 -11.79
C LYS A 125 11.68 -21.19 -10.86
N PRO A 126 11.24 -20.05 -10.29
CA PRO A 126 10.12 -20.02 -9.38
C PRO A 126 8.80 -20.30 -10.11
N ALA A 127 7.84 -20.86 -9.38
CA ALA A 127 6.47 -21.02 -9.82
C ALA A 127 5.54 -20.36 -8.79
N LEU A 128 4.58 -19.58 -9.26
CA LEU A 128 3.56 -18.96 -8.40
C LEU A 128 2.41 -19.95 -8.24
N ALA A 129 2.32 -20.58 -7.07
CA ALA A 129 1.12 -21.31 -6.68
C ALA A 129 0.12 -20.32 -6.08
N GLY A 130 -1.12 -20.31 -6.57
CA GLY A 130 -2.21 -19.61 -5.88
C GLY A 130 -2.39 -20.15 -4.46
N THR A 131 -2.87 -19.30 -3.54
CA THR A 131 -2.99 -19.56 -2.09
C THR A 131 -3.34 -21.01 -1.77
N SER A 132 -2.33 -21.79 -1.39
CA SER A 132 -2.47 -23.11 -0.82
C SER A 132 -2.08 -23.02 0.65
N PRO A 133 -2.80 -23.69 1.58
CA PRO A 133 -2.37 -23.79 2.98
C PRO A 133 -0.95 -24.37 3.06
N PRO A 134 -0.17 -24.01 4.09
CA PRO A 134 1.25 -24.33 4.17
C PRO A 134 1.44 -25.86 4.20
N ARG A 135 1.92 -26.43 3.08
CA ARG A 135 2.44 -27.79 3.09
C ARG A 135 3.86 -27.75 3.63
N ARG A 136 4.13 -28.62 4.60
CA ARG A 136 5.47 -28.89 5.14
C ARG A 136 6.47 -29.06 3.99
N VAL A 137 7.44 -28.15 3.93
CA VAL A 137 8.51 -28.13 2.91
C VAL A 137 9.36 -29.39 3.05
N SER A 138 9.46 -30.15 1.97
CA SER A 138 10.46 -31.20 1.76
C SER A 138 11.57 -30.66 0.85
N PRO A 139 12.83 -31.11 0.98
CA PRO A 139 14.02 -30.46 0.41
C PRO A 139 14.15 -30.51 -1.13
N LYS A 140 13.08 -30.81 -1.88
CA LYS A 140 13.10 -30.90 -3.34
C LYS A 140 12.19 -29.91 -4.08
N CYS A 141 11.39 -29.10 -3.39
CA CYS A 141 10.61 -28.02 -4.02
C CYS A 141 10.51 -26.84 -3.05
N TRP A 142 10.91 -25.63 -3.46
CA TRP A 142 10.66 -24.42 -2.68
C TRP A 142 9.46 -23.68 -3.27
N SER A 143 8.48 -23.38 -2.41
CA SER A 143 7.37 -22.45 -2.67
C SER A 143 7.53 -21.27 -1.73
N VAL A 144 7.33 -20.04 -2.23
CA VAL A 144 7.23 -18.86 -1.37
C VAL A 144 5.82 -18.80 -0.80
N VAL A 145 5.71 -18.94 0.52
CA VAL A 145 4.48 -18.66 1.28
C VAL A 145 4.71 -17.35 2.03
N VAL A 146 3.84 -16.37 1.81
CA VAL A 146 3.75 -15.18 2.65
C VAL A 146 2.81 -15.51 3.81
N GLY A 147 3.32 -15.43 5.04
CA GLY A 147 2.51 -15.48 6.26
C GLY A 147 1.98 -14.09 6.59
N ASP A 148 0.70 -14.04 6.94
CA ASP A 148 0.03 -12.90 7.56
C ASP A 148 0.26 -13.00 9.08
N GLU A 149 0.73 -11.92 9.72
CA GLU A 149 0.61 -11.70 11.18
C GLU A 149 -0.18 -10.40 11.42
#